data_AF-A0A947B1U3-F1
#
_entry.id   AF-A0A947B1U3-F1
#
_cell.length_a   1.000
_cell.length_b   1.000
_cell.length_c   1.000
_cell.angle_alpha   90.00
_cell.angle_beta   90.00
_cell.angle_gamma   90.00
#
_symmetry.space_group_name_H-M   'P 1'
#
loop_
_entity.id
_entity.type
_entity.pdbx_description
1 polymer ?
#
loop_
_entity_poly.entity_id
_entity_poly.type
_entity_poly.pdbx_seq_one_letter_code
_entity_poly.pdbx_strand_id
1 'polypeptide(L)'
;MKPHSTCPTLVDAKRLRPIQDLHKWSPDCMVAVDDSFELKDEFLFITEPIHLSQTMNASTDSSASYIQTRGLTVTHYAGKASCPVLWCNPYLLLPLSKSLQEKFLLPANLETLAEKISCHSGSLLFLPLTNDMPRSLRDQVNKVCTDENGAKIRLAAGTYRVFYEQLEFPPGSKEELYRNIVAQKQ
;
A
#
# COMPACT_ATOMS: atom_id res chain seq x y z
N MET A 1 14.74 28.05 -6.22
CA MET A 1 13.64 27.34 -5.51
C MET A 1 12.54 27.07 -6.53
N LYS A 2 12.26 25.80 -6.85
CA LYS A 2 11.07 25.48 -7.66
C LYS A 2 9.84 25.53 -6.73
N PRO A 3 8.70 26.08 -7.19
CA PRO A 3 7.50 26.15 -6.37
C PRO A 3 7.04 24.73 -6.02
N HIS A 4 6.60 24.55 -4.78
CA HIS A 4 5.91 23.33 -4.35
C HIS A 4 4.59 23.24 -5.12
N SER A 5 4.61 22.51 -6.24
CA SER A 5 3.43 22.17 -7.01
C SER A 5 2.54 21.28 -6.16
N THR A 6 1.51 21.86 -5.55
CA THR A 6 0.46 21.11 -4.86
C THR A 6 -0.16 20.11 -5.83
N CYS A 7 -0.55 18.95 -5.32
CA CYS A 7 -1.14 17.84 -6.07
C CYS A 7 -2.69 17.78 -6.10
N PRO A 8 -3.47 18.89 -6.10
CA PRO A 8 -4.91 18.81 -5.84
C PRO A 8 -5.70 18.14 -6.98
N THR A 9 -5.06 17.73 -8.07
CA THR A 9 -5.72 17.04 -9.20
C THR A 9 -5.86 15.53 -9.01
N LEU A 10 -5.03 14.88 -8.19
CA LEU A 10 -4.96 13.41 -8.16
C LEU A 10 -5.65 12.78 -6.95
N VAL A 11 -5.47 13.37 -5.77
CA VAL A 11 -6.05 12.91 -4.51
C VAL A 11 -6.92 14.02 -3.93
N ASP A 12 -8.16 13.69 -3.60
CA ASP A 12 -9.07 14.62 -2.91
C ASP A 12 -9.22 14.22 -1.44
N ALA A 13 -8.76 15.09 -0.54
CA ALA A 13 -8.85 14.89 0.90
C ALA A 13 -10.29 14.62 1.38
N LYS A 14 -11.32 15.16 0.70
CA LYS A 14 -12.73 14.93 1.05
C LYS A 14 -13.21 13.51 0.74
N ARG A 15 -12.52 12.81 -0.17
CA ARG A 15 -12.79 11.42 -0.55
C ARG A 15 -12.03 10.41 0.30
N LEU A 16 -11.07 10.86 1.11
CA LEU A 16 -10.31 9.97 1.99
C LEU A 16 -11.21 9.42 3.09
N ARG A 17 -11.11 8.11 3.28
CA ARG A 17 -11.77 7.34 4.33
C ARG A 17 -10.69 6.56 5.06
N PRO A 18 -10.70 6.56 6.41
CA PRO A 18 -9.75 5.73 7.15
C PRO A 18 -9.95 4.27 6.74
N ILE A 19 -8.85 3.53 6.63
CA ILE A 19 -8.94 2.08 6.51
C ILE A 19 -9.51 1.59 7.83
N GLN A 20 -10.66 0.90 7.78
CA GLN A 20 -11.35 0.46 8.99
C GLN A 20 -10.46 -0.49 9.79
N ASP A 21 -10.57 -0.37 11.12
CA ASP A 21 -10.02 -1.32 12.09
C ASP A 21 -10.51 -2.75 11.77
N LEU A 22 -9.61 -3.57 11.23
CA LEU A 22 -9.88 -4.95 10.83
C LEU A 22 -10.35 -5.82 12.01
N HIS A 23 -10.08 -5.42 13.26
CA HIS A 23 -10.55 -6.15 14.44
C HIS A 23 -12.08 -6.14 14.58
N LYS A 24 -12.79 -5.14 14.03
CA LYS A 24 -14.27 -5.15 14.03
C LYS A 24 -14.87 -6.21 13.11
N TRP A 25 -14.14 -6.65 12.09
CA TRP A 25 -14.62 -7.57 11.07
C TRP A 25 -14.04 -8.98 11.21
N SER A 26 -12.82 -9.09 11.74
CA SER A 26 -12.17 -10.37 12.03
C SER A 26 -11.29 -10.21 13.28
N PRO A 27 -11.82 -10.53 14.47
CA PRO A 27 -11.07 -10.44 15.73
C PRO A 27 -9.78 -11.28 15.73
N ASP A 28 -9.75 -12.33 14.93
CA ASP A 28 -8.61 -13.25 14.77
C ASP A 28 -7.56 -12.76 13.77
N CYS A 29 -7.84 -11.69 13.01
CA CYS A 29 -6.87 -11.06 12.13
C CYS A 29 -5.86 -10.26 12.95
N MET A 30 -4.66 -10.80 13.10
CA MET A 30 -3.57 -10.20 13.88
C MET A 30 -2.79 -9.11 13.11
N VAL A 31 -3.47 -8.29 12.29
CA VAL A 31 -2.85 -7.19 11.54
C VAL A 31 -2.83 -5.93 12.42
N ALA A 32 -1.76 -5.14 12.34
CA ALA A 32 -1.56 -3.94 13.14
C ALA A 32 -2.80 -3.03 13.22
N VAL A 33 -3.07 -2.54 14.44
CA VAL A 33 -4.20 -1.68 14.85
C VAL A 33 -4.19 -0.31 14.14
N ASP A 34 -3.02 0.10 13.67
CA ASP A 34 -2.79 1.45 13.16
C ASP A 34 -2.95 1.52 11.64
N ASP A 35 -3.69 2.52 11.18
CA ASP A 35 -3.79 2.87 9.76
C ASP A 35 -2.52 3.58 9.25
N SER A 36 -1.36 3.32 9.85
CA SER A 36 -0.12 4.03 9.56
C SER A 36 1.12 3.14 9.63
N PHE A 37 2.19 3.59 8.96
CA PHE A 37 3.52 2.98 9.07
C PHE A 37 4.58 4.07 9.21
N GLU A 38 5.69 3.72 9.86
CA GLU A 38 6.84 4.60 10.05
C GLU A 38 8.00 4.17 9.15
N LEU A 39 8.57 5.12 8.38
CA LEU A 39 9.79 4.91 7.62
C LEU A 39 10.98 5.58 8.31
N LYS A 40 11.94 4.76 8.75
CA LYS A 40 13.22 5.21 9.33
C LYS A 40 14.33 5.28 8.28
N ASP A 41 14.47 4.22 7.48
CA ASP A 41 15.56 4.05 6.52
C ASP A 41 15.14 4.35 5.06
N GLU A 42 14.11 5.18 4.86
CA GLU A 42 13.58 5.62 3.55
C GLU A 42 13.10 4.54 2.56
N PHE A 43 13.04 3.26 2.95
CA PHE A 43 12.61 2.19 2.06
C PHE A 43 11.32 1.53 2.53
N LEU A 44 10.38 1.44 1.59
CA LEU A 44 9.11 0.74 1.76
C LEU A 44 9.05 -0.41 0.76
N PHE A 45 8.63 -1.58 1.23
CA PHE A 45 8.27 -2.69 0.37
C PHE A 45 6.76 -2.83 0.28
N ILE A 46 6.25 -3.00 -0.94
CA ILE A 46 4.83 -3.18 -1.23
C ILE A 46 4.65 -4.47 -2.04
N THR A 47 3.80 -5.38 -1.57
CA THR A 47 3.48 -6.66 -2.25
C THR A 47 2.14 -7.19 -1.79
N GLU A 48 1.60 -8.21 -2.47
CA GLU A 48 0.52 -9.00 -1.89
C GLU A 48 1.05 -9.93 -0.78
N PRO A 49 0.37 -10.04 0.37
CA PRO A 49 0.81 -10.89 1.47
C PRO A 49 1.06 -12.35 1.08
N ILE A 50 0.32 -12.87 0.10
CA ILE A 50 0.45 -14.26 -0.38
C ILE A 50 1.85 -14.58 -0.91
N HIS A 51 2.59 -13.59 -1.42
CA HIS A 51 3.93 -13.78 -1.97
C HIS A 51 5.01 -13.98 -0.90
N LEU A 52 4.72 -13.61 0.36
CA LEU A 52 5.61 -13.88 1.50
C LEU A 52 5.31 -15.22 2.20
N SER A 53 4.46 -16.07 1.61
CA SER A 53 4.12 -17.41 2.11
C SER A 53 3.61 -17.40 3.55
N GLN A 54 2.41 -16.86 3.77
CA GLN A 54 1.76 -16.86 5.08
C GLN A 54 1.18 -18.23 5.46
N THR A 55 2.03 -19.12 5.94
CA THR A 55 1.64 -20.24 6.83
C THR A 55 2.53 -20.28 8.07
N MET A 56 2.90 -19.10 8.58
CA MET A 56 3.92 -18.97 9.63
C MET A 56 3.31 -18.44 10.91
N ASN A 57 3.49 -19.19 12.00
CA ASN A 57 3.08 -18.78 13.33
C ASN A 57 4.07 -17.72 13.86
N ALA A 58 3.56 -16.52 14.13
CA ALA A 58 4.37 -15.40 14.64
C ALA A 58 5.07 -15.71 15.97
N SER A 59 4.57 -16.66 16.78
CA SER A 59 5.24 -17.06 18.02
C SER A 59 6.53 -17.86 17.79
N THR A 60 6.75 -18.39 16.58
CA THR A 60 7.90 -19.25 16.26
C THR A 60 8.73 -18.73 15.08
N ASP A 61 8.23 -17.76 14.32
CA ASP A 61 8.93 -17.20 13.16
C ASP A 61 9.17 -15.70 13.30
N SER A 62 10.46 -15.33 13.37
CA SER A 62 10.89 -13.92 13.45
C SER A 62 10.44 -13.06 12.27
N SER A 63 10.29 -13.64 11.08
CA SER A 63 9.80 -12.97 9.87
C SER A 63 8.33 -12.62 10.04
N ALA A 64 7.51 -13.57 10.52
CA ALA A 64 6.10 -13.35 10.77
C ALA A 64 5.89 -12.34 11.91
N SER A 65 6.67 -12.43 12.98
CA SER A 65 6.66 -11.43 14.07
C SER A 65 7.04 -10.02 13.57
N TYR A 66 8.05 -9.92 12.70
CA TYR A 66 8.46 -8.65 12.11
C TYR A 66 7.34 -8.04 11.23
N ILE A 67 6.75 -8.83 10.32
CA ILE A 67 5.64 -8.40 9.48
C ILE A 67 4.44 -7.97 10.34
N GLN A 68 4.11 -8.75 11.37
CA GLN A 68 3.00 -8.43 12.27
C GLN A 68 3.20 -7.10 13.01
N THR A 69 4.42 -6.83 13.45
CA THR A 69 4.72 -5.65 14.29
C THR A 69 4.87 -4.37 13.47
N ARG A 70 5.31 -4.47 12.21
CA ARG A 70 5.70 -3.30 11.39
C ARG A 70 4.95 -3.17 10.08
N GLY A 71 4.38 -4.26 9.60
CA GLY A 71 3.64 -4.30 8.35
C GLY A 71 2.24 -3.76 8.55
N LEU A 72 1.78 -2.98 7.57
CA LEU A 72 0.39 -2.58 7.45
C LEU A 72 -0.25 -3.33 6.28
N THR A 73 -1.21 -4.20 6.56
CA THR A 73 -1.98 -4.88 5.52
C THR A 73 -3.27 -4.12 5.26
N VAL A 74 -3.46 -3.69 4.01
CA VAL A 74 -4.67 -3.03 3.53
C VAL A 74 -5.48 -4.04 2.74
N THR A 75 -6.62 -4.44 3.31
CA THR A 75 -7.54 -5.45 2.75
C THR A 75 -8.83 -4.78 2.33
N HIS A 76 -9.43 -5.21 1.20
CA HIS A 76 -10.80 -4.85 0.74
C HIS A 76 -10.86 -3.90 -0.47
N TYR A 77 -10.06 -4.19 -1.51
CA TYR A 77 -10.41 -3.79 -2.88
C TYR A 77 -10.91 -5.03 -3.63
N ALA A 78 -12.10 -5.01 -4.23
CA ALA A 78 -12.52 -6.13 -5.06
C ALA A 78 -11.84 -6.01 -6.41
N GLY A 79 -11.24 -7.10 -6.87
CA GLY A 79 -10.76 -7.23 -8.25
C GLY A 79 -9.36 -7.77 -8.31
N LYS A 80 -9.09 -8.57 -9.34
CA LYS A 80 -7.72 -8.83 -9.77
C LYS A 80 -7.24 -7.58 -10.50
N ALA A 81 -6.33 -6.84 -9.89
CA ALA A 81 -5.78 -5.63 -10.46
C ALA A 81 -4.25 -5.68 -10.49
N SER A 82 -3.68 -4.82 -11.31
CA SER A 82 -2.29 -4.42 -11.20
C SER A 82 -2.23 -2.91 -11.38
N CYS A 83 -1.48 -2.21 -10.55
CA CYS A 83 -1.38 -0.76 -10.60
C CYS A 83 0.07 -0.29 -10.45
N PRO A 84 0.43 0.87 -11.00
CA PRO A 84 1.67 1.52 -10.64
C PRO A 84 1.64 2.02 -9.18
N VAL A 85 2.81 2.34 -8.65
CA VAL A 85 2.94 3.12 -7.42
C VAL A 85 3.39 4.52 -7.80
N LEU A 86 2.55 5.49 -7.46
CA LEU A 86 2.73 6.87 -7.88
C LEU A 86 3.04 7.74 -6.66
N TRP A 87 3.94 8.69 -6.82
CA TRP A 87 4.29 9.68 -5.82
C TRP A 87 3.97 11.09 -6.29
N CYS A 88 3.25 11.80 -5.43
CA CYS A 88 2.91 13.19 -5.61
C CYS A 88 2.78 13.85 -4.24
N ASN A 89 3.87 14.46 -3.78
CA ASN A 89 4.00 14.97 -2.42
C ASN A 89 2.74 15.75 -1.95
N PRO A 90 2.14 15.42 -0.78
CA PRO A 90 2.61 14.47 0.24
C PRO A 90 2.06 13.03 0.10
N TYR A 91 1.53 12.66 -1.06
CA TYR A 91 0.79 11.41 -1.26
C TYR A 91 1.55 10.36 -2.06
N LEU A 92 1.52 9.13 -1.55
CA LEU A 92 1.73 7.90 -2.30
C LEU A 92 0.36 7.38 -2.74
N LEU A 93 0.19 7.08 -4.03
CA LEU A 93 -1.07 6.62 -4.61
C LEU A 93 -0.90 5.28 -5.31
N LEU A 94 -1.82 4.36 -5.01
CA LEU A 94 -2.02 3.12 -5.74
C LEU A 94 -3.41 3.18 -6.42
N PRO A 95 -3.47 3.50 -7.73
CA PRO A 95 -4.70 3.75 -8.46
C PRO A 95 -5.38 2.43 -8.86
N LEU A 96 -6.00 1.76 -7.89
CA LEU A 96 -6.67 0.47 -8.08
C LEU A 96 -8.08 0.60 -8.67
N SER A 97 -8.68 1.78 -8.61
CA SER A 97 -10.04 2.03 -9.06
C SER A 97 -10.22 1.82 -10.55
N LYS A 98 -11.31 1.14 -10.93
CA LYS A 98 -11.71 1.00 -12.35
C LYS A 98 -11.94 2.34 -13.05
N SER A 99 -12.45 3.35 -12.33
CA SER A 99 -12.66 4.70 -12.90
C SER A 99 -11.36 5.33 -13.40
N LEU A 100 -10.22 4.91 -12.87
CA LEU A 100 -8.91 5.46 -13.19
C LEU A 100 -8.18 4.64 -14.26
N GLN A 101 -8.46 3.34 -14.37
CA GLN A 101 -7.88 2.50 -15.43
C GLN A 101 -8.31 2.93 -16.84
N GLU A 102 -9.49 3.55 -16.99
CA GLU A 102 -10.03 3.95 -18.30
C GLU A 102 -9.76 5.43 -18.69
N LYS A 103 -9.25 6.28 -17.78
CA LYS A 103 -9.27 7.75 -17.96
C LYS A 103 -7.99 8.52 -17.61
N PHE A 104 -6.85 7.86 -17.42
CA PHE A 104 -5.69 8.53 -16.86
C PHE A 104 -4.91 9.40 -17.87
N LEU A 105 -4.93 10.73 -17.66
CA LEU A 105 -3.83 11.62 -18.02
C LEU A 105 -3.05 11.90 -16.74
N LEU A 106 -1.85 11.34 -16.61
CA LEU A 106 -0.98 11.54 -15.44
C LEU A 106 -0.54 13.01 -15.40
N PRO A 107 -0.64 13.71 -14.25
CA PRO A 107 -0.09 15.05 -14.11
C PRO A 107 1.43 15.08 -14.37
N ALA A 108 1.94 16.18 -14.93
CA ALA A 108 3.37 16.30 -15.27
C ALA A 108 4.32 16.24 -14.05
N ASN A 109 3.82 16.44 -12.83
CA ASN A 109 4.56 16.42 -11.57
C ASN A 109 4.47 15.09 -10.81
N LEU A 110 3.92 14.05 -11.45
CA LEU A 110 3.80 12.73 -10.88
C LEU A 110 5.08 11.92 -11.11
N GLU A 111 5.57 11.27 -10.07
CA GLU A 111 6.69 10.34 -10.15
C GLU A 111 6.15 8.91 -10.08
N THR A 112 6.56 8.04 -11.02
CA THR A 112 6.29 6.61 -10.94
C THR A 112 7.41 5.93 -10.16
N LEU A 113 7.12 5.46 -8.94
CA LEU A 113 8.08 4.77 -8.09
C LEU A 113 8.17 3.26 -8.39
N ALA A 114 7.10 2.69 -8.92
CA ALA A 114 7.07 1.34 -9.46
C ALA A 114 6.03 1.27 -10.59
N GLU A 115 6.39 0.65 -11.71
CA GLU A 115 5.50 0.56 -12.88
C GLU A 115 4.28 -0.34 -12.62
N LYS A 116 4.46 -1.39 -11.82
CA LYS A 116 3.42 -2.40 -11.60
C LYS A 116 3.61 -3.13 -10.28
N ILE A 117 2.52 -3.25 -9.54
CA ILE A 117 2.37 -4.16 -8.41
C ILE A 117 1.10 -4.97 -8.63
N SER A 118 1.22 -6.29 -8.52
CA SER A 118 0.09 -7.22 -8.61
C SER A 118 -0.77 -7.15 -7.35
N CYS A 119 -2.07 -7.32 -7.56
CA CYS A 119 -3.10 -7.11 -6.57
C CYS A 119 -4.26 -8.08 -6.86
N HIS A 120 -4.03 -9.38 -6.79
CA HIS A 120 -5.00 -10.43 -7.11
C HIS A 120 -5.90 -10.85 -5.95
N SER A 121 -5.39 -10.81 -4.73
CA SER A 121 -6.04 -11.32 -3.51
C SER A 121 -6.99 -10.33 -2.84
N GLY A 122 -7.00 -9.06 -3.25
CA GLY A 122 -7.75 -8.01 -2.58
C GLY A 122 -7.01 -7.39 -1.39
N SER A 123 -5.72 -7.70 -1.21
CA SER A 123 -4.89 -7.22 -0.09
C SER A 123 -3.48 -6.80 -0.52
N LEU A 124 -2.96 -5.74 0.09
CA LEU A 124 -1.57 -5.30 -0.05
C LEU A 124 -0.91 -5.13 1.31
N LEU A 125 0.35 -5.55 1.40
CA LEU A 125 1.23 -5.32 2.54
C LEU A 125 2.12 -4.12 2.25
N PHE A 126 2.16 -3.17 3.19
CA PHE A 126 3.11 -2.08 3.27
C PHE A 126 4.11 -2.41 4.39
N LEU A 127 5.36 -2.71 4.03
CA LEU A 127 6.38 -3.16 4.97
C LEU A 127 7.59 -2.22 4.98
N PRO A 128 7.78 -1.41 6.04
CA PRO A 128 9.01 -0.67 6.26
C PRO A 128 10.24 -1.60 6.30
N LEU A 129 11.22 -1.32 5.46
CA LEU A 129 12.47 -2.06 5.42
C LEU A 129 13.49 -1.37 6.31
N THR A 130 14.02 -2.10 7.29
CA THR A 130 15.03 -1.59 8.22
C THR A 130 16.21 -2.56 8.34
N ASN A 131 17.29 -2.09 8.98
CA ASN A 131 18.49 -2.90 9.17
C ASN A 131 18.30 -4.12 10.07
N ASP A 132 17.36 -4.07 11.03
CA ASP A 132 17.04 -5.18 11.95
C ASP A 132 16.03 -6.20 11.38
N MET A 133 15.65 -6.09 10.10
CA MET A 133 14.84 -7.10 9.42
C MET A 133 15.53 -8.48 9.43
N PRO A 134 14.81 -9.56 9.82
CA PRO A 134 15.32 -10.93 9.76
C PRO A 134 15.87 -11.28 8.38
N ARG A 135 17.00 -12.00 8.34
CA ARG A 135 17.66 -12.36 7.09
C ARG A 135 16.76 -13.18 6.16
N SER A 136 16.00 -14.13 6.72
CA SER A 136 15.01 -14.94 6.00
C SER A 136 13.98 -14.07 5.27
N LEU A 137 13.44 -13.07 5.96
CA LEU A 137 12.47 -12.13 5.39
C LEU A 137 13.11 -11.27 4.31
N ARG A 138 14.34 -10.79 4.54
CA ARG A 138 15.09 -10.01 3.56
C ARG A 138 15.31 -10.79 2.26
N ASP A 139 15.68 -12.06 2.37
CA ASP A 139 15.87 -12.95 1.22
C ASP A 139 14.55 -13.21 0.48
N GLN A 140 13.43 -13.36 1.20
CA GLN A 140 12.08 -13.45 0.60
C GLN A 140 11.69 -12.17 -0.12
N VAL A 141 11.86 -10.99 0.50
CA VAL A 141 11.58 -9.69 -0.13
C VAL A 141 12.37 -9.54 -1.44
N ASN A 142 13.66 -9.88 -1.43
CA ASN A 142 14.51 -9.82 -2.63
C ASN A 142 14.01 -10.77 -3.72
N LYS A 143 13.57 -11.98 -3.35
CA LYS A 143 12.97 -12.94 -4.28
C LYS A 143 11.67 -12.39 -4.88
N VAL A 144 10.77 -11.88 -4.06
CA VAL A 144 9.48 -11.31 -4.51
C VAL A 144 9.69 -10.12 -5.47
N CYS A 145 10.70 -9.28 -5.21
CA CYS A 145 11.07 -8.20 -6.13
C CYS A 145 11.63 -8.74 -7.45
N THR A 146 12.49 -9.75 -7.41
CA THR A 146 13.04 -10.41 -8.62
C THR A 146 11.94 -11.04 -9.47
N ASP A 147 10.93 -11.61 -8.82
CA ASP A 147 9.78 -12.24 -9.47
C ASP A 147 8.71 -11.22 -9.92
N GLU A 148 8.98 -9.91 -9.81
CA GLU A 148 8.07 -8.80 -10.16
C GLU A 148 6.70 -8.84 -9.43
N ASN A 149 6.66 -9.47 -8.26
CA ASN A 149 5.46 -9.64 -7.44
C ASN A 149 5.35 -8.60 -6.30
N GLY A 150 6.30 -7.67 -6.24
CA GLY A 150 6.32 -6.57 -5.30
C GLY A 150 7.37 -5.54 -5.70
N ALA A 151 7.33 -4.37 -5.06
CA ALA A 151 8.28 -3.31 -5.33
C ALA A 151 8.90 -2.78 -4.04
N LYS A 152 10.22 -2.55 -4.09
CA LYS A 152 10.94 -1.77 -3.09
C LYS A 152 11.06 -0.34 -3.61
N ILE A 153 10.39 0.58 -2.94
CA ILE A 153 10.39 1.99 -3.31
C ILE A 153 11.13 2.83 -2.26
N ARG A 154 11.71 3.93 -2.71
CA ARG A 154 12.33 4.92 -1.83
C ARG A 154 11.35 6.04 -1.55
N LEU A 155 11.13 6.37 -0.28
CA LEU A 155 10.26 7.43 0.19
C LEU A 155 10.96 8.17 1.34
N ALA A 156 10.71 9.46 1.47
CA ALA A 156 11.31 10.25 2.55
C ALA A 156 10.92 9.68 3.93
N ALA A 157 11.83 9.71 4.89
CA ALA A 157 11.53 9.27 6.26
C ALA A 157 10.35 10.04 6.87
N GLY A 158 9.59 9.37 7.75
CA GLY A 158 8.43 9.94 8.43
C GLY A 158 7.30 8.93 8.66
N THR A 159 6.21 9.42 9.26
CA THR A 159 4.98 8.65 9.46
C THR A 159 4.04 8.86 8.29
N TYR A 160 3.50 7.76 7.79
CA TYR A 160 2.56 7.74 6.68
C TYR A 160 1.26 7.14 7.15
N ARG A 161 0.17 7.89 6.98
CA ARG A 161 -1.19 7.40 7.27
C ARG A 161 -1.87 6.96 5.99
N VAL A 162 -2.52 5.81 6.01
CA VAL A 162 -3.08 5.15 4.84
C VAL A 162 -4.60 5.21 4.87
N PHE A 163 -5.19 5.50 3.71
CA PHE A 163 -6.60 5.73 3.50
C PHE A 163 -7.10 4.97 2.29
N TYR A 164 -8.41 4.69 2.29
CA TYR A 164 -9.15 4.49 1.05
C TYR A 164 -9.53 5.85 0.47
N GLU A 165 -9.21 6.09 -0.79
CA GLU A 165 -9.86 7.16 -1.55
C GLU A 165 -11.09 6.57 -2.25
N GLN A 166 -12.29 6.91 -1.78
CA GLN A 166 -13.53 6.44 -2.39
C GLN A 166 -13.94 7.36 -3.55
N LEU A 167 -13.91 6.84 -4.77
CA LEU A 167 -14.41 7.54 -5.95
C LEU A 167 -15.90 7.28 -6.14
N GLU A 168 -16.54 8.13 -6.95
CA GLU A 168 -17.91 7.90 -7.42
C GLU A 168 -17.98 6.58 -8.20
N PHE A 169 -19.09 5.86 -8.01
CA PHE A 169 -19.34 4.58 -8.64
C PHE A 169 -20.78 4.53 -9.20
N PRO A 170 -21.03 3.81 -10.30
CA PRO A 170 -22.37 3.70 -10.86
C PRO A 170 -23.34 2.95 -9.92
N PRO A 171 -24.64 3.28 -9.90
CA PRO A 171 -25.65 2.52 -9.17
C PRO A 171 -25.61 1.02 -9.52
N GLY A 172 -25.73 0.15 -8.52
CA GLY A 172 -25.66 -1.31 -8.69
C GLY A 172 -24.24 -1.88 -8.84
N SER A 173 -23.21 -1.03 -8.88
CA SER A 173 -21.82 -1.48 -8.83
C SER A 173 -21.35 -1.77 -7.41
N LYS A 174 -20.35 -2.64 -7.30
CA LYS A 174 -19.62 -2.88 -6.05
C LYS A 174 -18.68 -1.70 -5.75
N GLU A 175 -18.91 -1.00 -4.63
CA GLU A 175 -18.18 0.23 -4.27
C GLU A 175 -16.67 0.03 -4.19
N GLU A 176 -16.25 -1.15 -3.75
CA GLU A 176 -14.85 -1.51 -3.53
C GLU A 176 -14.03 -1.67 -4.83
N LEU A 177 -14.69 -1.72 -5.99
CA LEU A 177 -14.03 -1.64 -7.31
C LEU A 177 -13.58 -0.21 -7.67
N TYR A 178 -14.04 0.78 -6.90
CA TYR A 178 -13.89 2.20 -7.18
C TYR A 178 -13.09 2.93 -6.09
N ARG A 179 -12.11 2.22 -5.51
CA ARG A 179 -11.23 2.75 -4.46
C ARG A 179 -9.78 2.78 -4.92
N ASN A 180 -9.06 3.80 -4.48
CA ASN A 180 -7.60 3.78 -4.46
C ASN A 180 -7.09 3.55 -3.04
N ILE A 181 -5.82 3.19 -2.94
CA ILE A 181 -5.09 3.27 -1.68
C ILE A 181 -4.19 4.50 -1.73
N VAL A 182 -4.27 5.32 -0.69
CA VAL A 182 -3.48 6.54 -0.55
C VAL A 182 -2.72 6.50 0.75
N ALA A 183 -1.40 6.66 0.74
CA ALA A 183 -0.62 6.94 1.94
C ALA A 183 -0.21 8.41 1.95
N GLN A 184 -0.58 9.14 3.01
CA GLN A 184 -0.25 10.55 3.20
C GLN A 184 0.86 10.69 4.24
N LYS A 185 1.96 11.33 3.86
CA LYS A 185 2.99 11.76 4.81
C LYS A 185 2.41 12.79 5.78
N GLN A 186 2.55 12.53 7.09
CA GLN A 186 2.11 13.42 8.18
C GLN A 186 3.12 14.54 8.45
#